data_AF-A0A3M1S1X7-F1
#
_entry.id   AF-A0A3M1S1X7-F1
#
_cell.length_a   1.000
_cell.length_b   1.000
_cell.length_c   1.000
_cell.angle_alpha   90.00
_cell.angle_beta   90.00
_cell.angle_gamma   90.00
#
_symmetry.space_group_name_H-M   'P 1'
#
loop_
_entity.id
_entity.type
_entity.pdbx_description
1 polymer ?
#
loop_
_entity_poly.entity_id
_entity_poly.type
_entity_poly.pdbx_seq_one_letter_code
_entity_poly.pdbx_strand_id
1 'polypeptide(L)'
;MINVNFLIYRIMKRIKKIECPAFIFLVFLIVLSFLSSASADSNKIKGTVFNDKNCNGIKNPGESGIAGVLITLNPTGQTDITNHKGKYEFKKLKEGIYTVIETDPEGYCSTTSNIFVVEIKKKHKDKKKSSKKDDDDADDDEKEKRNYDFGDTRKSISPPAGCCIY
;
A
#
# COMPACT_ATOMS: atom_id res chain seq x y z
N MET A 1 -25.93 28.18 17.31
CA MET A 1 -25.29 26.86 17.12
C MET A 1 -26.00 25.85 18.02
N ILE A 2 -26.72 24.89 17.44
CA ILE A 2 -27.47 23.89 18.22
C ILE A 2 -26.44 22.92 18.81
N ASN A 3 -26.33 22.90 20.14
CA ASN A 3 -25.41 22.01 20.83
C ASN A 3 -25.88 20.57 20.65
N VAL A 4 -25.12 19.78 19.90
CA VAL A 4 -25.44 18.40 19.51
C VAL A 4 -25.66 17.52 20.75
N ASN A 5 -24.92 17.76 21.85
CA ASN A 5 -25.10 17.05 23.12
C ASN A 5 -26.46 17.33 23.77
N PHE A 6 -27.01 18.54 23.59
CA PHE A 6 -28.33 18.92 24.11
C PHE A 6 -29.46 18.24 23.32
N LEU A 7 -29.26 18.06 22.01
CA LEU A 7 -30.22 17.38 21.14
C LEU A 7 -30.27 15.88 21.43
N ILE A 8 -29.10 15.25 21.64
CA ILE A 8 -28.98 13.83 22.05
C ILE A 8 -29.68 13.61 23.40
N TYR A 9 -29.48 14.48 24.38
CA TYR A 9 -30.12 14.36 25.69
C TYR A 9 -31.65 14.48 25.64
N ARG A 10 -32.20 15.38 24.79
CA ARG A 10 -33.65 15.49 24.59
C ARG A 10 -34.25 14.28 23.90
N ILE A 11 -33.53 13.68 22.95
CA ILE A 11 -33.94 12.45 22.27
C ILE A 11 -33.95 11.29 23.27
N MET A 12 -32.86 11.09 24.04
CA MET A 12 -32.81 10.02 25.06
C MET A 12 -33.87 10.15 26.15
N LYS A 13 -34.20 11.38 26.59
CA LYS A 13 -35.23 11.64 27.61
C LYS A 13 -36.66 11.30 27.14
N ARG A 14 -36.91 11.29 25.83
CA ARG A 14 -38.22 10.96 25.22
C ARG A 14 -38.40 9.45 24.95
N ILE A 15 -37.33 8.66 24.98
CA ILE A 15 -37.35 7.22 24.69
C ILE A 15 -37.82 6.37 25.90
N LYS A 16 -37.78 6.91 27.14
CA LYS A 16 -38.27 6.21 28.35
C LYS A 16 -39.79 5.95 28.42
N LYS A 17 -40.57 6.30 27.39
CA LYS A 17 -42.06 6.21 27.42
C LYS A 17 -42.68 5.63 26.14
N ILE A 18 -41.88 4.99 25.27
CA ILE A 18 -42.35 4.47 23.99
C ILE A 18 -42.02 2.98 23.93
N GLU A 19 -42.87 2.18 24.58
CA GLU A 19 -42.85 0.72 24.51
C GLU A 19 -43.58 0.22 23.25
N CYS A 20 -43.35 0.89 22.12
CA CYS A 20 -43.88 0.45 20.83
C CYS A 20 -42.74 -0.25 20.07
N PRO A 21 -42.72 -1.60 20.00
CA PRO A 21 -41.64 -2.34 19.35
C PRO A 21 -41.44 -1.94 17.88
N ALA A 22 -42.50 -1.46 17.21
CA ALA A 22 -42.45 -0.98 15.83
C ALA A 22 -41.54 0.25 15.63
N PHE A 23 -41.43 1.15 16.61
CA PHE A 23 -40.64 2.37 16.47
C PHE A 23 -39.14 2.09 16.69
N ILE A 24 -38.82 1.18 17.61
CA ILE A 24 -37.45 0.70 17.84
C ILE A 24 -36.96 -0.08 16.62
N PHE A 25 -37.82 -0.89 16.00
CA PHE A 25 -37.48 -1.60 14.76
C PHE A 25 -37.25 -0.66 13.58
N LEU A 26 -38.05 0.40 13.44
CA LEU A 26 -37.88 1.40 12.38
C LEU A 26 -36.57 2.19 12.54
N VAL A 27 -36.25 2.63 13.76
CA VAL A 27 -34.99 3.32 14.05
C VAL A 27 -33.80 2.38 13.87
N PHE A 28 -33.93 1.10 14.22
CA PHE A 28 -32.91 0.08 14.01
C PHE A 28 -32.65 -0.18 12.51
N LEU A 29 -33.69 -0.27 11.68
CA LEU A 29 -33.56 -0.41 10.23
C LEU A 29 -32.97 0.83 9.56
N ILE A 30 -33.30 2.03 10.04
CA ILE A 30 -32.71 3.29 9.57
C ILE A 30 -31.21 3.34 9.95
N VAL A 31 -30.84 3.00 11.18
CA VAL A 31 -29.43 2.96 11.60
C VAL A 31 -28.64 1.86 10.86
N LEU A 32 -29.26 0.72 10.55
CA LEU A 32 -28.65 -0.35 9.76
C LEU A 32 -28.43 0.05 8.29
N SER A 33 -29.34 0.87 7.73
CA SER A 33 -29.22 1.39 6.36
C SER A 33 -28.14 2.48 6.21
N PHE A 34 -27.72 3.11 7.32
CA PHE A 34 -26.66 4.11 7.32
C PHE A 34 -25.26 3.54 7.61
N LEU A 35 -25.11 2.23 7.84
CA LEU A 35 -23.85 1.63 8.29
C LEU A 35 -22.82 1.36 7.17
N SER A 36 -23.10 1.62 5.90
CA SER A 36 -22.13 1.27 4.85
C SER A 36 -21.92 2.37 3.83
N SER A 37 -20.94 3.22 4.11
CA SER A 37 -20.20 3.95 3.07
C SER A 37 -18.73 3.57 3.19
N ALA A 38 -18.40 2.37 2.72
CA ALA A 38 -17.02 1.99 2.47
C ALA A 38 -16.58 2.71 1.18
N SER A 39 -15.71 3.71 1.31
CA SER A 39 -14.92 4.26 0.20
C SER A 39 -14.43 3.11 -0.67
N ALA A 40 -14.81 3.09 -1.95
CA ALA A 40 -14.32 2.12 -2.91
C ALA A 40 -12.86 2.47 -3.26
N ASP A 41 -11.98 2.24 -2.31
CA ASP A 41 -10.55 2.40 -2.49
C ASP A 41 -10.10 1.36 -3.53
N SER A 42 -9.59 1.80 -4.67
CA SER A 42 -9.30 0.93 -5.84
C SER A 42 -7.81 0.77 -6.11
N ASN A 43 -6.94 1.18 -5.17
CA ASN A 43 -5.51 1.02 -5.33
C ASN A 43 -5.10 -0.44 -5.10
N LYS A 44 -3.91 -0.75 -5.62
CA LYS A 44 -3.31 -2.08 -5.52
C LYS A 44 -1.81 -2.01 -5.39
N ILE A 45 -1.25 -2.95 -4.64
CA ILE A 45 0.18 -3.22 -4.53
C ILE A 45 0.42 -4.58 -5.16
N LYS A 46 1.42 -4.69 -6.02
CA LYS A 46 1.82 -5.96 -6.65
C LYS A 46 3.33 -6.02 -6.73
N GLY A 47 3.87 -7.23 -6.67
CA GLY A 47 5.30 -7.47 -6.77
C GLY A 47 5.60 -8.83 -7.37
N THR A 48 6.88 -9.20 -7.36
CA THR A 48 7.35 -10.50 -7.80
C THR A 48 8.54 -10.89 -6.95
N VAL A 49 8.49 -12.06 -6.33
CA VAL A 49 9.59 -12.66 -5.61
C VAL A 49 10.38 -13.58 -6.56
N PHE A 50 11.69 -13.48 -6.60
CA PHE A 50 12.54 -14.23 -7.52
C PHE A 50 13.88 -14.63 -6.91
N ASN A 51 14.49 -15.66 -7.50
CA ASN A 51 15.83 -16.11 -7.12
C ASN A 51 16.86 -15.14 -7.72
N ASP A 52 17.36 -14.23 -6.90
CA ASP A 52 18.36 -13.22 -7.24
C ASP A 52 19.77 -13.84 -7.24
N LYS A 53 20.10 -14.56 -8.30
CA LYS A 53 21.34 -15.35 -8.40
C LYS A 53 22.61 -14.51 -8.37
N ASN A 54 22.52 -13.24 -8.79
CA ASN A 54 23.66 -12.32 -8.85
C ASN A 54 23.59 -11.21 -7.78
N CYS A 55 22.62 -11.29 -6.86
CA CYS A 55 22.45 -10.40 -5.72
C CYS A 55 22.32 -8.91 -6.12
N ASN A 56 21.71 -8.60 -7.26
CA ASN A 56 21.59 -7.23 -7.74
C ASN A 56 20.21 -6.59 -7.49
N GLY A 57 19.24 -7.35 -6.95
CA GLY A 57 17.87 -6.89 -6.69
C GLY A 57 17.05 -6.57 -7.95
N ILE A 58 17.56 -6.90 -9.13
CA ILE A 58 16.91 -6.67 -10.42
C ILE A 58 16.64 -8.01 -11.05
N LYS A 59 15.37 -8.27 -11.40
CA LYS A 59 15.01 -9.52 -12.07
C LYS A 59 15.61 -9.60 -13.48
N ASN A 60 16.65 -10.42 -13.64
CA ASN A 60 17.37 -10.64 -14.88
C ASN A 60 16.79 -11.83 -15.68
N PRO A 61 17.07 -11.93 -16.99
CA PRO A 61 16.78 -13.14 -17.76
C PRO A 61 17.43 -14.37 -17.12
N GLY A 62 16.64 -15.42 -16.87
CA GLY A 62 17.11 -16.66 -16.22
C GLY A 62 16.90 -16.71 -14.71
N GLU A 63 16.43 -15.62 -14.09
CA GLU A 63 16.01 -15.59 -12.68
C GLU A 63 14.52 -15.95 -12.59
N SER A 64 14.26 -17.13 -12.03
CA SER A 64 12.91 -17.66 -11.91
C SER A 64 12.19 -17.05 -10.72
N GLY A 65 10.88 -16.85 -10.85
CA GLY A 65 10.06 -16.46 -9.71
C GLY A 65 9.94 -17.61 -8.71
N ILE A 66 9.79 -17.30 -7.43
CA ILE A 66 9.68 -18.29 -6.35
C ILE A 66 8.23 -18.36 -5.91
N ALA A 67 7.64 -19.56 -5.98
CA ALA A 67 6.26 -19.82 -5.59
C ALA A 67 6.15 -20.18 -4.10
N GLY A 68 4.98 -19.96 -3.51
CA GLY A 68 4.71 -20.39 -2.14
C GLY A 68 5.25 -19.45 -1.06
N VAL A 69 5.75 -18.27 -1.44
CA VAL A 69 6.26 -17.27 -0.50
C VAL A 69 5.08 -16.51 0.09
N LEU A 70 5.01 -16.45 1.42
CA LEU A 70 3.97 -15.72 2.14
C LEU A 70 4.35 -14.23 2.20
N ILE A 71 3.45 -13.39 1.71
CA ILE A 71 3.57 -11.93 1.76
C ILE A 71 2.48 -11.36 2.66
N THR A 72 2.84 -10.48 3.59
CA THR A 72 1.92 -9.80 4.51
C THR A 72 1.93 -8.29 4.26
N LEU A 73 0.75 -7.66 4.30
CA LEU A 73 0.58 -6.23 4.09
C LEU A 73 0.08 -5.52 5.36
N ASN A 74 0.97 -4.79 6.01
CA ASN A 74 0.62 -3.89 7.11
C ASN A 74 0.23 -2.49 6.60
N PRO A 75 -0.71 -1.79 7.26
CA PRO A 75 -1.43 -2.20 8.48
C PRO A 75 -2.71 -3.02 8.22
N THR A 76 -3.01 -3.38 6.96
CA THR A 76 -4.29 -4.05 6.63
C THR A 76 -4.40 -5.48 7.13
N GLY A 77 -3.27 -6.15 7.39
CA GLY A 77 -3.23 -7.59 7.69
C GLY A 77 -3.60 -8.48 6.49
N GLN A 78 -3.73 -7.94 5.27
CA GLN A 78 -3.93 -8.77 4.08
C GLN A 78 -2.70 -9.65 3.86
N THR A 79 -2.91 -10.88 3.41
CA THR A 79 -1.85 -11.81 3.02
C THR A 79 -2.08 -12.32 1.60
N ASP A 80 -0.99 -12.64 0.91
CA ASP A 80 -1.02 -13.30 -0.39
C ASP A 80 0.15 -14.30 -0.48
N ILE A 81 0.00 -15.32 -1.34
CA ILE A 81 1.03 -16.35 -1.57
C ILE A 81 1.48 -16.27 -3.02
N THR A 82 2.78 -16.18 -3.25
CA THR A 82 3.32 -16.05 -4.60
C THR A 82 2.98 -17.25 -5.48
N ASN A 83 2.54 -16.98 -6.71
CA ASN A 83 2.24 -18.03 -7.68
C ASN A 83 3.52 -18.62 -8.34
N HIS A 84 3.34 -19.56 -9.28
CA HIS A 84 4.44 -20.18 -10.04
C HIS A 84 5.38 -19.22 -10.79
N LYS A 85 5.00 -17.93 -10.95
CA LYS A 85 5.85 -16.88 -11.53
C LYS A 85 6.42 -15.92 -10.49
N GLY A 86 6.23 -16.22 -9.20
CA GLY A 86 6.64 -15.39 -8.07
C GLY A 86 5.71 -14.22 -7.77
N LYS A 87 4.55 -14.10 -8.42
CA LYS A 87 3.73 -12.87 -8.35
C LYS A 87 2.74 -12.89 -7.19
N TYR A 88 2.53 -11.73 -6.58
CA TYR A 88 1.49 -11.43 -5.59
C TYR A 88 0.77 -10.11 -5.91
N GLU A 89 -0.47 -9.92 -5.43
CA GLU A 89 -1.28 -8.71 -5.64
C GLU A 89 -2.28 -8.45 -4.49
N PHE A 90 -2.12 -7.32 -3.81
CA PHE A 90 -3.09 -6.75 -2.88
C PHE A 90 -4.01 -5.75 -3.58
N LYS A 91 -5.31 -5.81 -3.28
CA LYS A 91 -6.34 -4.95 -3.90
C LYS A 91 -7.11 -4.20 -2.83
N LYS A 92 -7.92 -3.26 -3.30
CA LYS A 92 -8.85 -2.47 -2.48
C LYS A 92 -8.13 -1.63 -1.41
N LEU A 93 -7.00 -1.04 -1.78
CA LEU A 93 -6.15 -0.29 -0.86
C LEU A 93 -6.49 1.19 -0.90
N LYS A 94 -6.54 1.78 0.30
CA LYS A 94 -6.66 3.23 0.48
C LYS A 94 -5.33 3.89 0.15
N GLU A 95 -5.35 5.21 0.14
CA GLU A 95 -4.12 5.97 0.24
C GLU A 95 -3.52 5.82 1.64
N GLY A 96 -2.20 5.88 1.70
CA GLY A 96 -1.48 5.72 2.95
C GLY A 96 -0.14 5.03 2.75
N ILE A 97 0.53 4.79 3.88
CA ILE A 97 1.81 4.08 3.94
C ILE A 97 1.51 2.63 4.29
N TYR A 98 2.09 1.74 3.51
CA TYR A 98 1.99 0.30 3.67
C TYR A 98 3.37 -0.29 3.86
N THR A 99 3.43 -1.39 4.59
CA THR A 99 4.63 -2.20 4.72
C THR A 99 4.33 -3.60 4.19
N VAL A 100 5.04 -3.97 3.14
CA VAL A 100 5.05 -5.32 2.59
C VAL A 100 6.13 -6.11 3.32
N ILE A 101 5.77 -7.27 3.85
CA ILE A 101 6.67 -8.14 4.60
C ILE A 101 6.69 -9.50 3.91
N GLU A 102 7.86 -9.91 3.46
CA GLU A 102 8.13 -11.23 2.93
C GLU A 102 8.54 -12.21 4.05
N THR A 103 8.04 -13.44 3.99
CA THR A 103 8.52 -14.54 4.86
C THR A 103 9.37 -15.50 4.03
N ASP A 104 10.65 -15.60 4.38
CA ASP A 104 11.58 -16.51 3.71
C ASP A 104 11.04 -17.96 3.76
N PRO A 105 10.88 -18.63 2.60
CA PRO A 105 10.51 -20.03 2.58
C PRO A 105 11.67 -20.91 3.09
N GLU A 106 11.35 -22.13 3.52
CA GLU A 106 12.36 -23.08 4.00
C GLU A 106 13.47 -23.29 2.96
N GLY A 107 14.73 -23.19 3.40
CA GLY A 107 15.90 -23.34 2.54
C GLY A 107 16.30 -22.10 1.73
N TYR A 108 15.66 -20.95 1.97
CA TYR A 108 16.06 -19.65 1.41
C TYR A 108 16.48 -18.68 2.51
N CYS A 109 17.35 -17.73 2.14
CA CYS A 109 17.69 -16.57 2.95
C CYS A 109 17.59 -15.32 2.08
N SER A 110 16.96 -14.26 2.59
CA SER A 110 16.92 -13.00 1.85
C SER A 110 18.30 -12.34 1.73
N THR A 111 18.62 -11.83 0.53
CA THR A 111 19.85 -11.05 0.31
C THR A 111 19.66 -9.58 0.68
N THR A 112 18.41 -9.16 0.76
CA THR A 112 17.98 -7.80 1.12
C THR A 112 16.98 -7.84 2.27
N SER A 113 16.49 -6.67 2.70
CA SER A 113 15.44 -6.63 3.72
C SER A 113 14.14 -7.20 3.16
N ASN A 114 13.50 -8.09 3.93
CA ASN A 114 12.15 -8.58 3.64
C ASN A 114 11.05 -7.52 3.82
N ILE A 115 11.41 -6.30 4.23
CA ILE A 115 10.48 -5.24 4.60
C ILE A 115 10.57 -4.11 3.58
N PHE A 116 9.49 -3.88 2.85
CA PHE A 116 9.39 -2.83 1.85
C PHE A 116 8.27 -1.84 2.20
N VAL A 117 8.60 -0.55 2.23
CA VAL A 117 7.64 0.52 2.53
C VAL A 117 7.12 1.12 1.23
N VAL A 118 5.80 1.17 1.08
CA VAL A 118 5.11 1.67 -0.12
C VAL A 118 4.13 2.76 0.29
N GLU A 119 4.25 3.94 -0.32
CA GLU A 119 3.31 5.05 -0.13
C GLU A 119 2.36 5.15 -1.32
N ILE A 120 1.05 4.99 -1.07
CA ILE A 120 0.00 5.20 -2.06
C ILE A 120 -0.53 6.63 -1.90
N LYS A 121 -0.24 7.50 -2.88
CA LYS A 121 -0.73 8.89 -2.95
C LYS A 121 -1.95 9.00 -3.85
N LYS A 122 -2.81 10.01 -3.60
CA LYS A 122 -3.83 10.47 -4.57
C LYS A 122 -3.15 10.65 -5.93
N LYS A 123 -3.69 10.07 -6.99
CA LYS A 123 -3.37 10.62 -8.33
C LYS A 123 -4.02 12.00 -8.42
N HIS A 124 -3.23 13.06 -8.41
CA HIS A 124 -3.67 14.30 -9.02
C HIS A 124 -3.91 14.00 -10.51
N LYS A 125 -5.11 14.27 -11.00
CA LYS A 125 -5.39 14.28 -12.45
C LYS A 125 -4.61 15.45 -13.03
N ASP A 126 -3.35 15.23 -13.38
CA ASP A 126 -2.63 16.20 -14.20
C ASP A 126 -3.33 16.25 -15.56
N LYS A 127 -3.99 17.38 -15.83
CA LYS A 127 -4.38 17.73 -17.20
C LYS A 127 -3.11 17.63 -18.03
N LYS A 128 -3.09 16.68 -18.97
CA LYS A 128 -2.17 16.61 -20.09
C LYS A 128 -2.10 18.00 -20.75
N LYS A 129 -1.12 18.83 -20.38
CA LYS A 129 -0.85 20.08 -21.08
C LYS A 129 -0.02 19.71 -22.31
N SER A 130 -0.73 19.47 -23.40
CA SER A 130 -0.14 19.35 -24.73
C SER A 130 0.49 20.68 -25.11
N SER A 131 1.75 20.59 -25.54
CA SER A 131 2.43 21.41 -26.54
C SER A 131 2.39 22.94 -26.40
N LYS A 132 3.57 23.53 -26.22
CA LYS A 132 4.09 24.44 -27.26
C LYS A 132 5.62 24.30 -27.30
N LYS A 133 6.11 23.84 -28.46
CA LYS A 133 7.47 24.12 -28.94
C LYS A 133 7.47 25.61 -29.22
N ASP A 134 8.37 26.33 -28.58
CA ASP A 134 8.95 27.53 -29.16
C ASP A 134 10.46 27.29 -29.02
N ASP A 135 11.08 27.08 -30.18
CA ASP A 135 12.51 27.03 -30.38
C ASP A 135 13.04 28.44 -30.06
N ASP A 136 14.06 28.59 -29.21
CA ASP A 136 14.97 29.74 -29.18
C ASP A 136 16.19 29.43 -28.28
N ASP A 137 17.36 29.71 -28.84
CA ASP A 137 18.71 29.48 -28.33
C ASP A 137 19.03 30.21 -27.01
N ALA A 138 19.87 29.62 -26.15
CA ALA A 138 20.96 30.32 -25.44
C ALA A 138 21.71 29.39 -24.48
N ASP A 139 23.03 29.46 -24.57
CA ASP A 139 24.04 28.85 -23.72
C ASP A 139 24.06 29.41 -22.28
N ASP A 140 24.83 28.70 -21.46
CA ASP A 140 25.51 29.10 -20.23
C ASP A 140 24.88 28.84 -18.84
N ASP A 141 25.76 28.21 -18.04
CA ASP A 141 25.93 28.27 -16.59
C ASP A 141 25.08 27.37 -15.68
N GLU A 142 25.61 26.16 -15.55
CA GLU A 142 25.96 25.48 -14.29
C GLU A 142 25.04 25.77 -13.07
N LYS A 143 23.99 24.94 -12.94
CA LYS A 143 23.25 24.80 -11.68
C LYS A 143 23.52 23.44 -11.04
N GLU A 144 24.36 23.51 -10.02
CA GLU A 144 24.57 22.58 -8.91
C GLU A 144 23.42 21.57 -8.73
N LYS A 145 23.62 20.37 -9.28
CA LYS A 145 22.77 19.21 -8.97
C LYS A 145 23.14 18.78 -7.56
N ARG A 146 22.28 19.09 -6.58
CA ARG A 146 22.30 18.42 -5.27
C ARG A 146 21.99 16.94 -5.47
N ASN A 147 23.01 16.16 -5.80
CA ASN A 147 23.01 14.72 -5.65
C ASN A 147 22.99 14.43 -4.15
N TYR A 148 21.88 13.93 -3.64
CA TYR A 148 21.88 13.26 -2.35
C TYR A 148 22.58 11.91 -2.54
N ASP A 149 23.88 11.89 -2.28
CA ASP A 149 24.65 10.67 -2.06
C ASP A 149 24.23 10.08 -0.72
N PHE A 150 23.35 9.08 -0.75
CA PHE A 150 23.12 8.25 0.42
C PHE A 150 24.24 7.21 0.45
N GLY A 151 25.37 7.62 1.02
CA GLY A 151 26.47 6.71 1.33
C GLY A 151 25.98 5.63 2.29
N ASP A 152 25.67 4.45 1.76
CA ASP A 152 25.47 3.26 2.59
C ASP A 152 26.83 2.59 2.82
N THR A 153 27.43 2.89 3.96
CA THR A 153 28.65 2.22 4.46
C THR A 153 28.33 0.92 5.19
N ARG A 154 27.36 0.13 4.71
CA ARG A 154 27.22 -1.27 5.14
C ARG A 154 27.82 -2.17 4.09
N LYS A 155 29.07 -2.56 4.37
CA LYS A 155 29.79 -3.70 3.80
C LYS A 155 28.79 -4.81 3.46
N SER A 156 28.46 -4.91 2.18
CA SER A 156 27.70 -5.98 1.58
C SER A 156 28.50 -7.27 1.75
N ILE A 157 28.29 -7.94 2.87
CA ILE A 157 28.64 -9.34 2.98
C ILE A 157 27.66 -10.04 2.05
N SER A 158 28.07 -10.24 0.80
CA SER A 158 27.31 -11.03 -0.15
C SER A 158 26.98 -12.37 0.53
N PRO A 159 25.69 -12.73 0.67
CA PRO A 159 25.34 -14.02 1.23
C PRO A 159 25.94 -15.13 0.34
N PRO A 160 26.22 -16.32 0.93
CA PRO A 160 26.81 -17.42 0.19
C PRO A 160 25.98 -17.76 -1.06
N ALA A 161 26.68 -17.96 -2.18
CA ALA A 161 26.06 -18.19 -3.48
C ALA A 161 25.07 -19.36 -3.42
N GLY A 162 23.82 -19.12 -3.83
CA GLY A 162 22.80 -20.15 -4.00
C GLY A 162 21.62 -20.11 -3.03
N CYS A 163 21.59 -19.17 -2.08
CA CYS A 163 20.50 -19.03 -1.10
C CYS A 163 19.92 -17.61 -1.13
N CYS A 164 19.56 -17.11 -2.31
CA CYS A 164 19.27 -15.69 -2.54
C CYS A 164 17.83 -15.48 -3.03
N ILE A 165 17.01 -14.78 -2.24
CA ILE A 165 15.64 -14.37 -2.57
C ILE A 165 15.48 -12.84 -2.47
N TYR A 166 14.69 -12.25 -3.39
CA TYR A 166 14.32 -10.83 -3.48
C TYR A 166 12.87 -10.68 -3.94
#